data_AF-A0A9E4I970-F1
#
_entry.id   AF-A0A9E4I970-F1
#
_cell.length_a   1.000
_cell.length_b   1.000
_cell.length_c   1.000
_cell.angle_alpha   90.00
_cell.angle_beta   90.00
_cell.angle_gamma   90.00
#
_symmetry.space_group_name_H-M   'P 1'
#
loop_
_entity.id
_entity.type
_entity.pdbx_description
1 polymer ?
#
loop_
_entity_poly.entity_id
_entity_poly.type
_entity_poly.pdbx_seq_one_letter_code
_entity_poly.pdbx_strand_id
1 'polypeptide(L)'
;MGYFGRSWELGKTSWRVLRKDKELLWLPVLGGVAALIIAGIVFGLIALTDDDPSTGWDDFEVSGGAVWLVILGAIVSEIAVYFFQGALVHGARERLTGGDPTVASAIRGAWKRIGAIAPWAIVALVVGLIINSIQAAARDRAGIFGAIMGSLLDLAWRALTFLVMPVIIAEGTGAFGAIGRSKNLLRRTWGENLVAQAGLSIVGFILMLPGLL
;
A
#
# COMPACT_ATOMS: atom_id res chain seq x y z
N MET A 1 -13.16 12.60 34.37
CA MET A 1 -12.14 11.88 33.58
C MET A 1 -11.99 12.54 32.21
N GLY A 2 -10.84 13.15 31.93
CA GLY A 2 -10.61 13.93 30.70
C GLY A 2 -10.58 13.07 29.42
N TYR A 3 -10.75 13.73 28.27
CA TYR A 3 -10.73 13.11 26.93
C TYR A 3 -9.52 12.18 26.72
N PHE A 4 -8.34 12.57 27.21
CA PHE A 4 -7.11 11.77 27.17
C PHE A 4 -7.21 10.43 27.93
N GLY A 5 -7.87 10.40 29.08
CA GLY A 5 -8.05 9.17 29.86
C GLY A 5 -8.95 8.15 29.14
N ARG A 6 -9.98 8.65 28.46
CA ARG A 6 -10.91 7.83 27.66
C ARG A 6 -10.23 7.25 26.42
N SER A 7 -9.45 8.07 25.70
CA SER A 7 -8.65 7.60 24.57
C SER A 7 -7.58 6.58 24.99
N TRP A 8 -6.96 6.75 26.17
CA TRP A 8 -5.98 5.81 26.71
C TRP A 8 -6.59 4.47 27.12
N GLU A 9 -7.79 4.49 27.71
CA GLU A 9 -8.55 3.27 28.00
C GLU A 9 -9.01 2.54 26.75
N LEU A 10 -9.47 3.27 25.72
CA LEU A 10 -9.80 2.71 24.42
C LEU A 10 -8.56 2.07 23.79
N GLY A 11 -7.41 2.76 23.82
CA GLY A 11 -6.13 2.23 23.34
C GLY A 11 -5.71 0.95 24.06
N LYS A 12 -5.80 0.92 25.39
CA LYS A 12 -5.52 -0.29 26.19
C LYS A 12 -6.49 -1.43 25.91
N THR A 13 -7.76 -1.12 25.65
CA THR A 13 -8.78 -2.12 25.35
C THR A 13 -8.55 -2.73 23.96
N SER A 14 -8.31 -1.91 22.95
CA SER A 14 -7.90 -2.34 21.61
C SER A 14 -6.59 -3.14 21.66
N TRP A 15 -5.61 -2.71 22.45
CA TRP A 15 -4.35 -3.42 22.65
C TRP A 15 -4.54 -4.79 23.31
N ARG A 16 -5.45 -4.89 24.28
CA ARG A 16 -5.79 -6.15 24.95
C ARG A 16 -6.49 -7.13 24.00
N VAL A 17 -7.30 -6.64 23.07
CA VAL A 17 -7.92 -7.45 22.01
C VAL A 17 -6.86 -7.89 21.00
N LEU A 18 -6.01 -6.99 20.52
CA LEU A 18 -4.93 -7.33 19.57
C LEU A 18 -3.95 -8.35 20.14
N ARG A 19 -3.63 -8.24 21.44
CA ARG A 19 -2.74 -9.16 22.16
C ARG A 19 -3.34 -10.58 22.31
N LYS A 20 -4.64 -10.77 22.09
CA LYS A 20 -5.24 -12.12 22.05
C LYS A 20 -4.96 -12.84 20.72
N ASP A 21 -4.75 -12.10 19.63
CA ASP A 21 -4.59 -12.66 18.28
C ASP A 21 -3.14 -12.47 17.77
N LYS A 22 -2.15 -12.79 18.62
CA LYS A 22 -0.71 -12.65 18.30
C LYS A 22 -0.29 -13.44 17.06
N GLU A 23 -1.05 -14.47 16.70
CA GLU A 23 -0.75 -15.30 15.55
C GLU A 23 -0.72 -14.49 14.25
N LEU A 24 -1.60 -13.50 14.09
CA LEU A 24 -1.65 -12.66 12.89
C LEU A 24 -0.45 -11.70 12.76
N LEU A 25 0.26 -11.41 13.85
CA LEU A 25 1.49 -10.60 13.82
C LEU A 25 2.64 -11.32 13.10
N TRP A 26 2.55 -12.63 12.89
CA TRP A 26 3.49 -13.36 12.07
C TRP A 26 3.34 -13.06 10.57
N LEU A 27 2.18 -12.58 10.10
CA LEU A 27 1.99 -12.28 8.67
C LEU A 27 2.92 -11.15 8.18
N PRO A 28 3.07 -10.00 8.88
CA PRO A 28 4.09 -9.01 8.54
C PRO A 28 5.52 -9.58 8.55
N VAL A 29 5.85 -10.45 9.52
CA VAL A 29 7.19 -11.06 9.62
C VAL A 29 7.45 -11.96 8.42
N LEU A 30 6.50 -12.83 8.07
CA LEU A 30 6.58 -13.69 6.89
C LEU A 30 6.66 -12.87 5.60
N GLY A 31 5.94 -11.75 5.52
CA GLY A 31 6.04 -10.81 4.41
C GLY A 31 7.42 -10.17 4.30
N GLY A 32 8.01 -9.76 5.43
CA GLY A 32 9.38 -9.25 5.47
C GLY A 32 10.42 -10.29 5.05
N VAL A 33 10.28 -11.53 5.53
CA VAL A 33 11.14 -12.65 5.11
C VAL A 33 10.99 -12.94 3.61
N ALA A 34 9.75 -12.96 3.10
CA ALA A 34 9.50 -13.14 1.67
C ALA A 34 10.13 -12.02 0.84
N ALA A 35 10.04 -10.76 1.28
CA ALA A 35 10.67 -9.63 0.62
C ALA A 35 12.21 -9.78 0.58
N LEU A 36 12.84 -10.20 1.68
CA LEU A 36 14.27 -10.46 1.74
C LEU A 36 14.69 -11.60 0.81
N ILE A 37 13.91 -12.68 0.73
CA ILE A 37 14.17 -13.80 -0.18
C ILE A 37 14.06 -13.33 -1.62
N ILE A 38 13.01 -12.60 -1.99
CA ILE A 38 12.83 -12.08 -3.35
C ILE A 38 13.96 -11.13 -3.71
N ALA A 39 14.33 -10.20 -2.82
CA ALA A 39 15.46 -9.30 -3.03
C ALA A 39 16.76 -10.09 -3.22
N GLY A 40 17.06 -11.06 -2.35
CA GLY A 40 18.24 -11.90 -2.45
C GLY A 40 18.31 -12.70 -3.77
N ILE A 41 17.18 -13.21 -4.25
CA ILE A 41 17.10 -13.88 -5.56
C ILE A 41 17.38 -12.89 -6.68
N VAL A 42 16.74 -11.72 -6.68
CA VAL A 42 16.91 -10.71 -7.72
C VAL A 42 18.36 -10.22 -7.78
N PHE A 43 18.92 -9.79 -6.65
CA PHE A 43 20.31 -9.35 -6.57
C PHE A 43 21.30 -10.49 -6.90
N GLY A 44 21.03 -11.70 -6.44
CA GLY A 44 21.86 -12.86 -6.75
C GLY A 44 21.87 -13.18 -8.25
N LEU A 45 20.71 -13.13 -8.92
CA LEU A 45 20.63 -13.34 -10.37
C LEU A 45 21.30 -12.20 -11.15
N ILE A 46 21.16 -10.96 -10.70
CA ILE A 46 21.82 -9.80 -11.32
C ILE A 46 23.35 -9.94 -11.20
N ALA A 47 23.87 -10.36 -10.05
CA ALA A 47 25.31 -10.59 -9.86
C ALA A 47 25.86 -11.73 -10.73
N LEU A 48 25.03 -12.69 -11.15
CA LEU A 48 25.43 -13.74 -12.10
C LEU A 48 25.44 -13.27 -13.56
N THR A 49 24.84 -12.11 -13.86
CA THR A 49 24.85 -11.51 -15.20
C THR A 49 25.93 -10.46 -15.38
N ASP A 50 26.74 -10.22 -14.34
CA ASP A 50 27.85 -9.28 -14.36
C ASP A 50 29.11 -9.98 -14.88
N ASP A 51 29.67 -9.45 -15.96
CA ASP A 51 30.87 -9.98 -16.60
C ASP A 51 32.15 -9.46 -15.92
N ASP A 52 32.08 -8.38 -15.11
CA ASP A 52 33.22 -7.82 -14.37
C ASP A 52 32.88 -7.47 -12.91
N PRO A 53 33.07 -8.40 -11.96
CA PRO A 53 32.75 -8.20 -10.55
C PRO A 53 33.66 -7.18 -9.82
N SER A 54 34.59 -6.53 -10.53
CA SER A 54 35.46 -5.48 -9.97
C SER A 54 34.89 -4.07 -10.12
N THR A 55 33.82 -3.89 -10.89
CA THR A 55 33.09 -2.62 -10.96
C THR A 55 32.34 -2.39 -9.66
N GLY A 56 32.57 -1.26 -9.00
CA GLY A 56 31.83 -0.91 -7.79
C GLY A 56 30.34 -0.71 -8.08
N TRP A 57 29.50 -0.74 -7.04
CA TRP A 57 28.04 -0.52 -7.17
C TRP A 57 27.65 0.77 -7.91
N ASP A 58 28.55 1.77 -7.96
CA ASP A 58 28.34 3.06 -8.61
C ASP A 58 28.49 2.99 -10.15
N ASP A 59 29.26 2.03 -10.68
CA ASP A 59 29.47 1.81 -12.12
C ASP A 59 28.70 0.59 -12.65
N PHE A 60 27.79 0.03 -11.84
CA PHE A 60 26.98 -1.13 -12.22
C PHE A 60 26.02 -0.76 -13.36
N GLU A 61 26.44 -1.02 -14.59
CA GLU A 61 25.62 -0.82 -15.78
C GLU A 61 24.66 -2.02 -15.92
N VAL A 62 23.38 -1.79 -15.58
CA VAL A 62 22.35 -2.82 -15.66
C VAL A 62 22.21 -3.27 -17.12
N SER A 63 22.75 -4.45 -17.44
CA SER A 63 22.63 -5.04 -18.78
C SER A 63 21.15 -5.13 -19.20
N GLY A 64 20.87 -5.12 -20.51
CA GLY A 64 19.50 -5.19 -21.01
C GLY A 64 18.72 -6.41 -20.49
N GLY A 65 19.41 -7.51 -20.14
CA GLY A 65 18.83 -8.67 -19.46
C GLY A 65 18.52 -8.43 -17.97
N ALA A 66 19.41 -7.75 -17.26
CA ALA A 66 19.23 -7.43 -15.84
C ALA A 66 18.05 -6.45 -15.59
N VAL A 67 17.72 -5.58 -16.55
CA VAL A 67 16.52 -4.71 -16.47
C VAL A 67 15.24 -5.54 -16.34
N TRP A 68 15.10 -6.62 -17.12
CA TRP A 68 13.92 -7.49 -17.03
C TRP A 68 13.84 -8.24 -15.70
N LEU A 69 14.99 -8.62 -15.13
CA LEU A 69 15.05 -9.23 -13.79
C LEU A 69 14.59 -8.25 -12.70
N VAL A 70 14.99 -6.98 -12.79
CA VAL A 70 14.53 -5.93 -11.87
C VAL A 70 13.02 -5.71 -11.99
N ILE A 71 12.50 -5.61 -13.22
CA ILE A 71 11.05 -5.42 -13.45
C ILE A 71 10.26 -6.62 -12.91
N LEU A 72 10.67 -7.85 -13.22
CA LEU A 72 10.02 -9.05 -12.74
C LEU A 72 10.11 -9.14 -11.21
N GLY A 73 11.27 -8.85 -10.64
CA GLY A 73 11.50 -8.78 -9.19
C GLY A 73 10.59 -7.78 -8.50
N ALA A 74 10.40 -6.58 -9.09
CA ALA A 74 9.49 -5.57 -8.58
C ALA A 74 8.03 -6.04 -8.61
N ILE A 75 7.59 -6.66 -9.71
CA ILE A 75 6.22 -7.23 -9.81
C ILE A 75 6.00 -8.32 -8.75
N VAL A 76 6.94 -9.27 -8.63
CA VAL A 76 6.82 -10.37 -7.66
C VAL A 76 6.83 -9.84 -6.22
N SER A 77 7.68 -8.84 -5.93
CA SER A 77 7.73 -8.17 -4.64
C SER A 77 6.40 -7.49 -4.31
N GLU A 78 5.82 -6.76 -5.27
CA GLU A 78 4.56 -6.06 -5.07
C GLU A 78 3.39 -7.04 -4.86
N ILE A 79 3.38 -8.15 -5.61
CA ILE A 79 2.41 -9.24 -5.41
C ILE A 79 2.55 -9.80 -4.00
N ALA A 80 3.77 -10.05 -3.52
CA ALA A 80 4.00 -10.55 -2.17
C ALA A 80 3.49 -9.57 -1.10
N VAL A 81 3.80 -8.27 -1.23
CA VAL A 81 3.31 -7.22 -0.32
C VAL A 81 1.79 -7.23 -0.22
N TYR A 82 1.09 -7.17 -1.35
CA TYR A 82 -0.36 -7.17 -1.37
C TYR A 82 -0.97 -8.53 -0.98
N PHE A 83 -0.26 -9.63 -1.20
CA PHE A 83 -0.67 -10.95 -0.74
C PHE A 83 -0.71 -11.02 0.80
N PHE A 84 0.37 -10.61 1.47
CA PHE A 84 0.40 -10.61 2.94
C PHE A 84 -0.53 -9.56 3.53
N GLN A 85 -0.71 -8.41 2.88
CA GLN A 85 -1.75 -7.45 3.25
C GLN A 85 -3.15 -8.07 3.13
N GLY A 86 -3.42 -8.80 2.04
CA GLY A 86 -4.68 -9.52 1.83
C GLY A 86 -4.90 -10.63 2.85
N ALA A 87 -3.85 -11.34 3.25
CA ALA A 87 -3.90 -12.35 4.31
C ALA A 87 -4.27 -11.71 5.66
N LEU A 88 -3.66 -10.57 6.00
CA LEU A 88 -3.98 -9.83 7.21
C LEU A 88 -5.44 -9.35 7.21
N VAL A 89 -5.91 -8.81 6.09
CA VAL A 89 -7.29 -8.39 5.90
C VAL A 89 -8.26 -9.58 6.03
N HIS A 90 -7.89 -10.75 5.49
CA HIS A 90 -8.69 -11.96 5.63
C HIS A 90 -8.77 -12.42 7.09
N GLY A 91 -7.64 -12.51 7.80
CA GLY A 91 -7.61 -12.88 9.22
C GLY A 91 -8.39 -11.91 10.10
N ALA A 92 -8.29 -10.61 9.82
CA ALA A 92 -9.10 -9.59 10.50
C ALA A 92 -10.60 -9.81 10.25
N ARG A 93 -11.00 -10.10 9.00
CA ARG A 93 -12.40 -10.40 8.66
C ARG A 93 -12.90 -11.66 9.38
N GLU A 94 -12.13 -12.74 9.36
CA GLU A 94 -12.45 -14.00 10.04
C GLU A 94 -12.73 -13.77 11.52
N ARG A 95 -11.88 -12.98 12.19
CA ARG A 95 -12.07 -12.58 13.58
C ARG A 95 -13.33 -11.76 13.81
N LEU A 96 -13.58 -10.77 12.96
CA LEU A 96 -14.77 -9.90 13.05
C LEU A 96 -16.08 -10.67 12.82
N THR A 97 -16.03 -11.80 12.11
CA THR A 97 -17.19 -12.70 11.93
C THR A 97 -17.33 -13.77 13.02
N GLY A 98 -16.53 -13.71 14.09
CA GLY A 98 -16.60 -14.64 15.21
C GLY A 98 -15.75 -15.92 15.04
N GLY A 99 -14.92 -16.00 14.00
CA GLY A 99 -13.99 -17.09 13.78
C GLY A 99 -12.71 -16.98 14.61
N ASP A 100 -11.84 -17.99 14.46
CA ASP A 100 -10.53 -18.07 15.10
C ASP A 100 -9.42 -17.96 14.05
N PRO A 101 -8.84 -16.77 13.85
CA PRO A 101 -7.89 -16.53 12.77
C PRO A 101 -6.54 -17.16 13.06
N THR A 102 -6.05 -17.96 12.13
CA THR A 102 -4.69 -18.54 12.16
C THR A 102 -3.86 -18.00 11.01
N VAL A 103 -2.54 -18.11 11.08
CA VAL A 103 -1.66 -17.78 9.94
C VAL A 103 -2.04 -18.62 8.72
N ALA A 104 -2.36 -19.90 8.94
CA ALA A 104 -2.75 -20.81 7.88
C ALA A 104 -4.13 -20.48 7.27
N SER A 105 -5.13 -20.05 8.07
CA SER A 105 -6.42 -19.61 7.54
C SER A 105 -6.29 -18.31 6.75
N ALA A 106 -5.50 -17.36 7.24
CA ALA A 106 -5.20 -16.09 6.58
C ALA A 106 -4.50 -16.28 5.22
N ILE A 107 -3.42 -17.09 5.18
CA ILE A 107 -2.68 -17.41 3.95
C ILE A 107 -3.59 -18.12 2.94
N ARG A 108 -4.37 -19.13 3.37
CA ARG A 108 -5.33 -19.82 2.48
C ARG A 108 -6.39 -18.87 1.96
N GLY A 109 -6.87 -17.95 2.80
CA GLY A 109 -7.83 -16.91 2.43
C GLY A 109 -7.30 -15.99 1.33
N ALA A 110 -6.07 -15.50 1.49
CA ALA A 110 -5.40 -14.70 0.46
C ALA A 110 -5.12 -15.51 -0.81
N TRP A 111 -4.71 -16.77 -0.70
CA TRP A 111 -4.40 -17.64 -1.84
C TRP A 111 -5.61 -17.85 -2.75
N LYS A 112 -6.80 -18.03 -2.18
CA LYS A 112 -8.08 -18.10 -2.93
C LYS A 112 -8.38 -16.83 -3.73
N ARG A 113 -7.72 -15.71 -3.42
CA ARG A 113 -7.89 -14.41 -4.07
C ARG A 113 -6.66 -13.98 -4.86
N ILE A 114 -5.65 -14.84 -5.03
CA ILE A 114 -4.40 -14.47 -5.72
C ILE A 114 -4.65 -13.97 -7.15
N GLY A 115 -5.63 -14.54 -7.86
CA GLY A 115 -6.00 -14.10 -9.21
C GLY A 115 -6.57 -12.68 -9.29
N ALA A 116 -7.04 -12.11 -8.17
CA ALA A 116 -7.44 -10.71 -8.08
C ALA A 116 -6.35 -9.82 -7.47
N ILE A 117 -5.58 -10.36 -6.52
CA ILE A 117 -4.46 -9.67 -5.86
C ILE A 117 -3.33 -9.37 -6.86
N ALA A 118 -2.95 -10.34 -7.71
CA ALA A 118 -1.82 -10.16 -8.62
C ALA A 118 -2.04 -9.06 -9.67
N PRO A 119 -3.19 -9.00 -10.39
CA PRO A 119 -3.48 -7.87 -11.27
C PRO A 119 -3.57 -6.54 -10.52
N TRP A 120 -4.10 -6.54 -9.30
CA TRP A 120 -4.14 -5.33 -8.47
C TRP A 120 -2.73 -4.84 -8.10
N ALA A 121 -1.82 -5.75 -7.73
CA ALA A 121 -0.44 -5.40 -7.42
C ALA A 121 0.27 -4.75 -8.62
N ILE A 122 0.05 -5.26 -9.84
CA ILE A 122 0.60 -4.65 -11.05
C ILE A 122 0.03 -3.25 -11.27
N VAL A 123 -1.29 -3.08 -11.12
CA VAL A 123 -1.94 -1.76 -11.21
C VAL A 123 -1.35 -0.81 -10.17
N ALA A 124 -1.16 -1.28 -8.94
CA ALA A 124 -0.63 -0.48 -7.86
C ALA A 124 0.83 -0.06 -8.09
N LEU A 125 1.66 -0.98 -8.58
CA LEU A 125 3.04 -0.70 -8.98
C LEU A 125 3.07 0.41 -10.05
N VAL A 126 2.30 0.25 -11.13
CA VAL A 126 2.27 1.21 -12.23
C VAL A 126 1.77 2.58 -11.76
N VAL A 127 0.69 2.62 -10.98
CA VAL A 127 0.17 3.89 -10.45
C VAL A 127 1.15 4.54 -9.47
N GLY A 128 1.83 3.75 -8.64
CA GLY A 128 2.91 4.23 -7.77
C GLY A 128 4.02 4.91 -8.57
N LEU A 129 4.47 4.30 -9.67
CA LEU A 129 5.47 4.90 -10.57
C LEU A 129 4.97 6.22 -11.21
N ILE A 130 3.70 6.27 -11.61
CA ILE A 130 3.08 7.48 -12.17
C ILE A 130 3.01 8.58 -11.12
N ILE A 131 2.55 8.28 -9.91
CA ILE A 131 2.45 9.25 -8.82
C ILE A 131 3.84 9.77 -8.46
N ASN A 132 4.84 8.88 -8.33
CA ASN A 132 6.21 9.26 -8.02
C ASN A 132 6.83 10.15 -9.10
N SER A 133 6.57 9.87 -10.39
CA SER A 133 7.07 10.71 -11.48
C SER A 133 6.40 12.09 -11.53
N ILE A 134 5.09 12.17 -11.28
CA ILE A 134 4.37 13.44 -11.15
C ILE A 134 4.93 14.25 -9.98
N GLN A 135 5.16 13.62 -8.82
CA GLN A 135 5.71 14.28 -7.65
C GLN A 135 7.14 14.80 -7.90
N ALA A 136 7.98 14.01 -8.59
CA ALA A 136 9.32 14.43 -8.97
C ALA A 136 9.28 15.67 -9.87
N ALA A 137 8.48 15.64 -10.94
CA ALA A 137 8.33 16.77 -11.86
C ALA A 137 7.74 18.02 -11.18
N ALA A 138 6.84 17.84 -10.20
CA ALA A 138 6.20 18.94 -9.48
C ALA A 138 7.17 19.63 -8.50
N ARG A 139 8.11 18.90 -7.90
CA ARG A 139 9.14 19.47 -7.00
C ARG A 139 10.05 20.45 -7.74
N ASP A 140 10.44 20.11 -8.97
CA ASP A 140 11.37 20.91 -9.77
C ASP A 140 10.74 22.21 -10.31
N ARG A 141 9.40 22.26 -10.45
CA ARG A 141 8.70 23.37 -11.13
C ARG A 141 7.78 24.20 -10.24
N ALA A 142 7.24 23.64 -9.15
CA ALA A 142 6.14 24.25 -8.40
C ALA A 142 6.43 24.46 -6.89
N GLY A 143 7.64 24.16 -6.41
CA GLY A 143 8.05 24.40 -5.03
C GLY A 143 7.04 23.85 -4.01
N ILE A 144 6.60 24.69 -3.08
CA ILE A 144 5.64 24.33 -2.01
C ILE A 144 4.30 23.84 -2.57
N PHE A 145 3.81 24.40 -3.68
CA PHE A 145 2.54 23.97 -4.30
C PHE A 145 2.61 22.56 -4.87
N GLY A 146 3.72 22.24 -5.53
CA GLY A 146 3.98 20.89 -6.03
C GLY A 146 4.03 19.87 -4.91
N ALA A 147 4.65 20.22 -3.79
CA ALA A 147 4.72 19.38 -2.60
C ALA A 147 3.32 19.12 -1.98
N ILE A 148 2.49 20.16 -1.83
CA ILE A 148 1.14 20.03 -1.27
C ILE A 148 0.27 19.16 -2.19
N MET A 149 0.21 19.46 -3.49
CA MET A 149 -0.60 18.67 -4.42
C MET A 149 -0.13 17.21 -4.50
N GLY A 150 1.19 16.99 -4.47
CA GLY A 150 1.78 15.65 -4.40
C GLY A 150 1.35 14.89 -3.15
N SER A 151 1.36 15.54 -1.98
CA SER A 151 0.91 14.91 -0.72
C SER A 151 -0.58 14.58 -0.70
N LEU A 152 -1.43 15.43 -1.29
CA LEU A 152 -2.86 15.16 -1.42
C LEU A 152 -3.12 13.99 -2.37
N LEU A 153 -2.39 13.92 -3.47
CA LEU A 153 -2.48 12.80 -4.41
C LEU A 153 -2.05 11.48 -3.76
N ASP A 154 -0.94 11.48 -3.02
CA ASP A 154 -0.48 10.32 -2.26
C ASP A 154 -1.51 9.90 -1.20
N LEU A 155 -2.07 10.85 -0.46
CA LEU A 155 -3.12 10.57 0.52
C LEU A 155 -4.36 9.92 -0.14
N ALA A 156 -4.81 10.47 -1.26
CA ALA A 156 -5.95 9.93 -2.01
C ALA A 156 -5.64 8.51 -2.52
N TRP A 157 -4.42 8.29 -3.00
CA TRP A 157 -3.97 6.98 -3.47
C TRP A 157 -3.91 5.93 -2.35
N ARG A 158 -3.36 6.30 -1.18
CA ARG A 158 -3.34 5.43 0.01
C ARG A 158 -4.74 5.09 0.48
N ALA A 159 -5.64 6.06 0.51
CA ALA A 159 -7.04 5.84 0.88
C ALA A 159 -7.74 4.87 -0.07
N LEU A 160 -7.54 5.04 -1.38
CA LEU A 160 -8.09 4.11 -2.38
C LEU A 160 -7.53 2.69 -2.18
N THR A 161 -6.20 2.57 -2.06
CA THR A 161 -5.51 1.29 -1.86
C THR A 161 -5.98 0.57 -0.60
N PHE A 162 -6.16 1.31 0.50
CA PHE A 162 -6.66 0.78 1.76
C PHE A 162 -8.07 0.18 1.63
N LEU A 163 -8.92 0.72 0.75
CA LEU A 163 -10.28 0.21 0.52
C LEU A 163 -10.32 -0.94 -0.48
N VAL A 164 -9.44 -0.92 -1.49
CA VAL A 164 -9.43 -1.96 -2.54
C VAL A 164 -9.14 -3.33 -1.96
N MET A 165 -8.17 -3.46 -1.05
CA MET A 165 -7.81 -4.77 -0.50
C MET A 165 -8.95 -5.44 0.27
N PRO A 166 -9.64 -4.77 1.22
CA PRO A 166 -10.87 -5.28 1.83
C PRO A 166 -11.93 -5.68 0.82
N VAL A 167 -12.13 -4.92 -0.26
CA VAL A 167 -13.12 -5.27 -1.28
C VAL A 167 -12.73 -6.54 -2.04
N ILE A 168 -11.47 -6.68 -2.44
CA ILE A 168 -10.95 -7.89 -3.11
C ILE A 168 -11.16 -9.11 -2.21
N ILE A 169 -10.75 -9.02 -0.95
CA ILE A 169 -10.85 -10.13 0.00
C ILE A 169 -12.32 -10.41 0.34
N ALA A 170 -13.10 -9.36 0.56
CA ALA A 170 -14.45 -9.51 1.11
C ALA A 170 -15.48 -9.93 0.06
N GLU A 171 -15.46 -9.28 -1.09
CA GLU A 171 -16.43 -9.45 -2.16
C GLU A 171 -15.94 -10.41 -3.25
N GLY A 172 -14.63 -10.73 -3.28
CA GLY A 172 -14.08 -11.65 -4.28
C GLY A 172 -14.09 -11.11 -5.70
N THR A 173 -14.18 -9.80 -5.85
CA THR A 173 -14.19 -9.12 -7.14
C THR A 173 -12.76 -9.02 -7.70
N GLY A 174 -12.64 -9.02 -9.03
CA GLY A 174 -11.36 -8.75 -9.70
C GLY A 174 -10.88 -7.32 -9.45
N ALA A 175 -9.60 -7.05 -9.70
CA ALA A 175 -8.94 -5.77 -9.39
C ALA A 175 -9.73 -4.53 -9.86
N PHE A 176 -10.18 -4.51 -11.12
CA PHE A 176 -10.94 -3.37 -11.67
C PHE A 176 -12.32 -3.20 -11.02
N GLY A 177 -13.01 -4.31 -10.74
CA GLY A 177 -14.28 -4.29 -10.01
C GLY A 177 -14.10 -3.75 -8.60
N ALA A 178 -13.03 -4.16 -7.91
CA ALA A 178 -12.70 -3.69 -6.58
C ALA A 178 -12.38 -2.20 -6.54
N ILE A 179 -11.69 -1.66 -7.55
CA ILE A 179 -11.46 -0.21 -7.69
C ILE A 179 -12.78 0.55 -7.82
N GLY A 180 -13.66 0.12 -8.73
CA GLY A 180 -14.95 0.77 -8.94
C GLY A 180 -15.82 0.74 -7.67
N ARG A 181 -15.84 -0.41 -6.99
CA ARG A 181 -16.55 -0.57 -5.72
C ARG A 181 -15.96 0.29 -4.61
N SER A 182 -14.63 0.35 -4.48
CA SER A 182 -13.94 1.17 -3.48
C SER A 182 -14.22 2.66 -3.67
N LYS A 183 -14.22 3.14 -4.92
CA LYS A 183 -14.62 4.52 -5.26
C LYS A 183 -16.06 4.81 -4.84
N ASN A 184 -16.99 3.88 -5.08
CA ASN A 184 -18.38 4.03 -4.68
C ASN A 184 -18.57 4.04 -3.15
N LEU A 185 -17.85 3.18 -2.43
CA LEU A 185 -17.85 3.17 -0.96
C LEU A 185 -17.30 4.50 -0.40
N LEU A 186 -16.17 4.98 -0.93
CA LEU A 186 -15.59 6.26 -0.53
C LEU A 186 -16.57 7.42 -0.75
N ARG A 187 -17.18 7.49 -1.94
CA ARG A 187 -18.21 8.50 -2.27
C ARG A 187 -19.41 8.43 -1.33
N ARG A 188 -19.87 7.25 -0.93
CA ARG A 188 -21.04 7.09 -0.05
C ARG A 188 -20.74 7.43 1.41
N THR A 189 -19.60 6.98 1.94
CA THR A 189 -19.28 7.17 3.36
C THR A 189 -18.74 8.57 3.64
N TRP A 190 -18.04 9.16 2.67
CA TRP A 190 -17.31 10.40 2.88
C TRP A 190 -17.60 11.51 1.87
N GLY A 191 -18.39 11.26 0.82
CA GLY A 191 -18.51 12.16 -0.32
C GLY A 191 -18.95 13.58 0.03
N GLU A 192 -20.03 13.75 0.80
CA GLU A 192 -20.53 15.09 1.13
C GLU A 192 -19.62 15.81 2.13
N ASN A 193 -19.09 15.11 3.13
CA ASN A 193 -18.29 15.72 4.19
C ASN A 193 -16.84 16.00 3.76
N LEU A 194 -16.19 15.09 3.01
CA LEU A 194 -14.84 15.32 2.47
C LEU A 194 -14.83 16.40 1.40
N VAL A 195 -15.80 16.42 0.47
CA VAL A 195 -15.82 17.45 -0.58
C VAL A 195 -16.08 18.83 0.03
N ALA A 196 -16.96 18.92 1.04
CA ALA A 196 -17.19 20.17 1.76
C ALA A 196 -15.94 20.64 2.53
N GLN A 197 -15.30 19.77 3.33
CA GLN A 197 -14.12 20.16 4.11
C GLN A 197 -12.86 20.38 3.26
N ALA A 198 -12.59 19.51 2.29
CA ALA A 198 -11.45 19.66 1.40
C ALA A 198 -11.60 20.86 0.48
N GLY A 199 -12.81 21.09 -0.06
CA GLY A 199 -13.11 22.26 -0.90
C GLY A 199 -12.90 23.56 -0.14
N LEU A 200 -13.42 23.68 1.09
CA LEU A 200 -13.23 24.87 1.93
C LEU A 200 -11.76 25.09 2.31
N SER A 201 -11.03 24.00 2.61
CA SER A 201 -9.60 24.09 2.97
C SER A 201 -8.73 24.49 1.78
N ILE A 202 -9.00 23.96 0.59
CA ILE A 202 -8.29 24.29 -0.64
C ILE A 202 -8.58 25.74 -1.06
N VAL A 203 -9.84 26.18 -0.99
CA VAL A 203 -10.22 27.56 -1.29
C VAL A 203 -9.61 28.52 -0.28
N GLY A 204 -9.69 28.21 1.02
CA GLY A 204 -9.06 29.01 2.07
C GLY A 204 -7.54 29.11 1.90
N PHE A 205 -6.89 28.01 1.54
CA PHE A 205 -5.46 27.99 1.25
C PHE A 205 -5.12 28.88 0.05
N ILE A 206 -5.86 28.78 -1.06
CA ILE A 206 -5.67 29.63 -2.26
C ILE A 206 -5.84 31.11 -1.93
N LEU A 207 -6.83 31.45 -1.11
CA LEU A 207 -7.08 32.83 -0.70
C LEU A 207 -6.01 33.41 0.23
N MET A 208 -5.26 32.58 0.97
CA MET A 208 -4.15 33.01 1.82
C MET A 208 -2.84 33.27 1.04
N LEU A 209 -2.69 32.73 -0.17
CA LEU A 209 -1.46 32.83 -0.96
C LEU A 209 -0.98 34.25 -1.26
N PRO A 210 -1.86 35.23 -1.58
CA PRO A 210 -1.42 36.60 -1.82
C PRO A 210 -0.83 37.29 -0.59
N GLY A 211 -1.04 36.75 0.63
CA GLY A 211 -0.45 37.28 1.85
C GLY A 211 0.90 36.65 2.24
N LEU A 212 1.32 35.60 1.51
CA LEU A 212 2.57 34.87 1.75
C LEU A 212 3.65 35.16 0.67
N LEU A 213 3.28 35.81 -0.43
CA LEU A 213 4.14 36.26 -1.52
C LEU A 213 4.37 37.77 -1.42
#